data_AF-C7CFE7-F1
#
_entry.id   AF-C7CFE7-F1
#
_cell.length_a   1.000
_cell.length_b   1.000
_cell.length_c   1.000
_cell.angle_alpha   90.00
_cell.angle_beta   90.00
_cell.angle_gamma   90.00
#
_symmetry.space_group_name_H-M   'P 1'
#
loop_
_entity.id
_entity.type
_entity.pdbx_description
1 polymer ?
#
loop_
_entity_poly.entity_id
_entity_poly.type
_entity_poly.pdbx_seq_one_letter_code
_entity_poly.pdbx_strand_id
1 'polypeptide(L)'
;MRASSSCLSFAALYGLILAANGLSMHVAPVTRYDNVSGVPATGPFNQHILREIGLIFALLAGAVLVGGLKLATRSLLWSAIAVWLAGHALFHIWEVLVGICAPYALARNFPGVSLTAIFASTLVLWARREMTSARKRHVLT
;
A
#
# COMPACT_ATOMS: atom_id res chain seq x y z
N MET A 1 -4.95 -14.20 19.75
CA MET A 1 -4.16 -13.08 20.28
C MET A 1 -4.60 -11.78 19.62
N ARG A 2 -4.91 -10.74 20.40
CA ARG A 2 -5.42 -9.46 19.87
C ARG A 2 -4.25 -8.59 19.44
N ALA A 3 -4.37 -7.90 18.30
CA ALA A 3 -3.38 -6.86 17.97
C ALA A 3 -3.46 -5.71 18.96
N SER A 4 -2.37 -4.95 19.09
CA SER A 4 -2.43 -3.69 19.83
C SER A 4 -3.46 -2.75 19.18
N SER A 5 -4.16 -1.95 20.00
CA SER A 5 -5.14 -0.98 19.50
C SER A 5 -4.51 -0.01 18.50
N SER A 6 -3.25 0.38 18.71
CA SER A 6 -2.50 1.24 17.78
C SER A 6 -2.27 0.59 16.42
N CYS A 7 -1.93 -0.71 16.38
CA CYS A 7 -1.74 -1.43 15.12
C CYS A 7 -3.05 -1.52 14.32
N LEU A 8 -4.17 -1.79 14.99
CA LEU A 8 -5.48 -1.88 14.35
C LEU A 8 -5.98 -0.52 13.87
N SER A 9 -5.83 0.54 14.67
CA SER A 9 -6.17 1.90 14.26
C SER A 9 -5.35 2.35 13.06
N PHE A 10 -4.05 2.03 13.04
CA PHE A 10 -3.20 2.33 11.90
C PHE A 10 -3.65 1.55 10.65
N ALA A 11 -3.90 0.24 10.78
CA ALA A 11 -4.39 -0.58 9.66
C ALA A 11 -5.73 -0.05 9.11
N ALA A 12 -6.65 0.35 9.99
CA ALA A 12 -7.93 0.91 9.60
C ALA A 12 -7.75 2.23 8.83
N LEU A 13 -7.00 3.18 9.39
CA LEU A 13 -6.73 4.46 8.73
C LEU A 13 -6.04 4.28 7.37
N TYR A 14 -4.98 3.46 7.33
CA TYR A 14 -4.24 3.18 6.12
C TYR A 14 -5.10 2.50 5.06
N GLY A 15 -5.89 1.49 5.45
CA GLY A 15 -6.84 0.82 4.55
C GLY A 15 -7.90 1.76 3.99
N LEU A 16 -8.44 2.67 4.81
CA LEU A 16 -9.41 3.67 4.35
C LEU A 16 -8.79 4.67 3.37
N ILE A 17 -7.54 5.10 3.59
CA ILE A 17 -6.82 5.98 2.66
C ILE A 17 -6.62 5.27 1.31
N LEU A 18 -6.21 4.00 1.32
CA LEU A 18 -6.07 3.21 0.09
C LEU A 18 -7.41 3.07 -0.65
N ALA A 19 -8.50 2.81 0.09
CA ALA A 19 -9.84 2.69 -0.47
C ALA A 19 -10.28 4.02 -1.11
N ALA A 20 -10.09 5.14 -0.43
CA ALA A 20 -10.42 6.46 -0.94
C ALA A 20 -9.62 6.79 -2.21
N ASN A 21 -8.33 6.47 -2.24
CA ASN A 21 -7.50 6.65 -3.43
C ASN A 21 -8.01 5.81 -4.61
N GLY A 22 -8.29 4.52 -4.40
CA GLY A 22 -8.80 3.63 -5.45
C GLY A 22 -10.19 4.03 -5.95
N LEU A 23 -11.08 4.46 -5.04
CA LEU A 23 -12.41 4.94 -5.39
C LEU A 23 -12.36 6.23 -6.20
N SER A 24 -11.45 7.15 -5.87
CA SER A 24 -11.31 8.42 -6.61
C SER A 24 -10.98 8.20 -8.10
N MET A 25 -10.19 7.15 -8.42
CA MET A 25 -9.85 6.77 -9.80
C MET A 25 -11.04 6.20 -10.57
N HIS A 26 -12.08 5.71 -9.87
CA HIS A 26 -13.32 5.25 -10.49
C HIS A 26 -14.35 6.37 -10.63
N VAL A 27 -14.47 7.23 -9.61
CA VAL A 27 -15.49 8.28 -9.59
C VAL A 27 -15.11 9.41 -10.55
N ALA A 28 -13.85 9.86 -10.53
CA ALA A 28 -13.39 11.01 -11.29
C ALA A 28 -12.02 10.75 -11.94
N PRO A 29 -11.92 9.81 -12.91
CA PRO A 29 -10.65 9.38 -13.49
C PRO A 29 -9.86 10.52 -14.14
N VAL A 30 -10.49 11.39 -14.93
CA VAL A 30 -9.82 12.51 -15.61
C VAL A 30 -9.24 13.48 -14.58
N THR A 31 -10.07 13.95 -13.65
CA THR A 31 -9.62 14.82 -12.55
C THR A 31 -8.52 14.18 -11.73
N ARG A 32 -8.54 12.86 -11.52
CA ARG A 32 -7.49 12.17 -10.80
C ARG A 32 -6.18 12.17 -11.58
N TYR A 33 -6.24 11.88 -12.88
CA TYR A 33 -5.08 11.88 -13.77
C TYR A 33 -4.40 13.26 -13.82
N ASP A 34 -5.17 14.32 -14.00
CA ASP A 34 -4.63 15.69 -14.13
C ASP A 34 -3.99 16.21 -12.84
N ASN A 35 -4.54 15.81 -11.69
CA ASN A 35 -4.11 16.33 -10.39
C ASN A 35 -3.00 15.52 -9.70
N VAL A 36 -2.65 14.34 -10.22
CA VAL A 36 -1.51 13.58 -9.67
C VAL A 36 -0.22 14.11 -10.30
N SER A 37 0.57 14.82 -9.49
CA SER A 37 1.80 15.47 -9.94
C SER A 37 2.73 14.49 -10.67
N GLY A 38 3.08 14.84 -11.91
CA GLY A 38 3.98 14.07 -12.75
C GLY A 38 3.34 12.93 -13.54
N VAL A 39 2.10 12.53 -13.26
CA VAL A 39 1.42 11.48 -14.05
C VAL A 39 1.16 11.91 -15.49
N PRO A 40 0.67 13.13 -15.78
CA PRO A 40 0.48 13.55 -17.18
C PRO A 40 1.77 13.60 -18.01
N ALA A 41 2.94 13.60 -17.37
CA ALA A 41 4.23 13.60 -18.05
C ALA A 41 4.69 12.18 -18.47
N THR A 42 4.02 11.11 -18.02
CA THR A 42 4.45 9.72 -18.28
C THR A 42 3.72 9.06 -19.46
N GLY A 43 2.75 9.72 -20.08
CA GLY A 43 2.01 9.19 -21.24
C GLY A 43 0.62 9.83 -21.37
N PRO A 44 -0.18 9.47 -22.40
CA PRO A 44 -1.54 9.98 -22.56
C PRO A 44 -2.53 9.34 -21.59
N PHE A 45 -3.64 10.04 -21.31
CA PHE A 45 -4.72 9.53 -20.47
C PHE A 45 -5.35 8.25 -21.07
N ASN A 46 -5.45 7.21 -20.25
CA ASN A 46 -6.19 6.00 -20.55
C ASN A 46 -7.09 5.62 -19.37
N GLN A 47 -8.41 5.78 -19.55
CA GLN A 47 -9.38 5.52 -18.49
C GLN A 47 -9.44 4.06 -18.05
N HIS A 48 -9.16 3.11 -18.95
CA HIS A 48 -9.20 1.69 -18.62
C HIS A 48 -8.08 1.37 -17.63
N ILE A 49 -6.85 1.75 -17.99
CA ILE A 49 -5.66 1.57 -17.13
C ILE A 49 -5.84 2.28 -15.79
N LEU A 50 -6.34 3.51 -15.77
CA LEU A 50 -6.51 4.24 -14.52
C LEU A 50 -7.53 3.58 -13.57
N ARG A 51 -8.61 3.00 -14.12
CA ARG A 51 -9.61 2.27 -13.34
C ARG A 51 -9.05 0.93 -12.84
N GLU A 52 -8.22 0.24 -13.62
CA GLU A 52 -7.48 -0.94 -13.16
C GLU A 52 -6.55 -0.61 -11.99
N ILE A 53 -5.85 0.54 -12.05
CA ILE A 53 -5.07 1.04 -10.91
C ILE A 53 -5.99 1.29 -9.71
N GLY A 54 -7.18 1.86 -9.94
CA GLY A 54 -8.18 2.01 -8.88
C GLY A 54 -8.56 0.66 -8.23
N LEU A 55 -8.73 -0.39 -9.05
CA LEU A 55 -9.13 -1.72 -8.58
C LEU A 55 -8.05 -2.36 -7.72
N ILE A 56 -6.77 -2.22 -8.10
CA ILE A 56 -5.69 -2.72 -7.25
C ILE A 56 -5.66 -1.98 -5.91
N PHE A 57 -5.88 -0.66 -5.87
CA PHE A 57 -5.98 0.07 -4.58
C PHE A 57 -7.16 -0.41 -3.72
N ALA A 58 -8.31 -0.74 -4.32
CA ALA A 58 -9.43 -1.34 -3.61
C ALA A 58 -9.08 -2.74 -3.07
N LEU A 59 -8.36 -3.56 -3.84
CA LEU A 59 -7.87 -4.87 -3.38
C LEU A 59 -6.90 -4.73 -2.21
N LEU A 60 -5.93 -3.82 -2.29
CA LEU A 60 -4.97 -3.56 -1.22
C LEU A 60 -5.71 -3.07 0.05
N ALA A 61 -6.67 -2.15 -0.09
CA ALA A 61 -7.49 -1.69 1.02
C ALA A 61 -8.26 -2.85 1.68
N GLY A 62 -8.94 -3.67 0.88
CA GLY A 62 -9.67 -4.84 1.36
C GLY A 62 -8.77 -5.81 2.12
N ALA A 63 -7.58 -6.10 1.59
CA ALA A 63 -6.63 -7.00 2.24
C ALA A 63 -6.06 -6.41 3.55
N VAL A 64 -5.81 -5.09 3.63
CA VAL A 64 -5.40 -4.43 4.88
C VAL A 64 -6.50 -4.55 5.94
N LEU A 65 -7.73 -4.15 5.58
CA LEU A 65 -8.88 -4.12 6.49
C LEU A 65 -9.28 -5.52 6.96
N VAL A 66 -9.36 -6.48 6.03
CA VAL A 66 -9.63 -7.89 6.37
C VAL A 66 -8.52 -8.47 7.24
N GLY A 67 -7.25 -8.15 6.98
CA GLY A 67 -6.14 -8.56 7.86
C GLY A 67 -6.22 -7.93 9.26
N GLY A 68 -6.78 -6.73 9.38
CA GLY A 68 -7.12 -6.12 10.68
C GLY A 68 -8.16 -6.94 11.44
N LEU A 69 -9.21 -7.39 10.76
CA LEU A 69 -10.34 -8.13 11.34
C LEU A 69 -10.05 -9.62 11.59
N LYS A 70 -9.30 -10.29 10.71
CA LYS A 70 -9.07 -11.73 10.71
C LYS A 70 -7.61 -12.06 11.03
N LEU A 71 -7.36 -12.41 12.30
CA LEU A 71 -6.01 -12.74 12.77
C LEU A 71 -5.34 -13.87 11.97
N ALA A 72 -6.10 -14.91 11.61
CA ALA A 72 -5.58 -16.10 10.94
C ALA A 72 -4.93 -15.80 9.57
N THR A 73 -5.42 -14.80 8.84
CA THR A 73 -4.93 -14.44 7.51
C THR A 73 -4.11 -13.14 7.50
N ARG A 74 -4.04 -12.43 8.63
CA ARG A 74 -3.38 -11.12 8.76
C ARG A 74 -1.97 -11.09 8.19
N SER A 75 -1.11 -12.01 8.65
CA SER A 75 0.30 -12.02 8.25
C SER A 75 0.44 -12.25 6.74
N LEU A 76 -0.36 -13.14 6.17
CA LEU A 76 -0.34 -13.42 4.73
C LEU A 76 -0.81 -12.20 3.94
N LEU A 77 -1.97 -11.64 4.27
CA LEU A 77 -2.56 -10.50 3.57
C LEU A 77 -1.65 -9.27 3.60
N TRP A 78 -1.16 -8.89 4.80
CA TRP A 78 -0.30 -7.72 4.94
C TRP A 78 1.07 -7.93 4.26
N SER A 79 1.60 -9.16 4.24
CA SER A 79 2.84 -9.45 3.52
C SER A 79 2.66 -9.37 2.01
N ALA A 80 1.56 -9.89 1.47
CA ALA A 80 1.26 -9.81 0.04
C ALA A 80 1.16 -8.34 -0.44
N ILE A 81 0.46 -7.51 0.32
CA ILE A 81 0.34 -6.07 0.04
C ILE A 81 1.70 -5.37 0.12
N ALA A 82 2.50 -5.68 1.14
CA ALA A 82 3.83 -5.09 1.30
C ALA A 82 4.76 -5.47 0.15
N VAL A 83 4.73 -6.72 -0.33
CA VAL A 83 5.51 -7.16 -1.49
C VAL A 83 5.11 -6.39 -2.75
N TRP A 84 3.80 -6.27 -3.00
CA TRP A 84 3.31 -5.50 -4.16
C TRP A 84 3.78 -4.05 -4.11
N LEU A 85 3.57 -3.36 -2.99
CA LEU A 85 3.92 -1.95 -2.85
C LEU A 85 5.43 -1.71 -2.85
N ALA A 86 6.22 -2.62 -2.27
CA ALA A 86 7.68 -2.56 -2.35
C ALA A 86 8.16 -2.77 -3.79
N GLY A 87 7.61 -3.75 -4.50
CA GLY A 87 7.88 -3.95 -5.93
C GLY A 87 7.53 -2.72 -6.77
N HIS A 88 6.39 -2.08 -6.48
CA HIS A 88 6.00 -0.83 -7.13
C HIS A 88 6.99 0.31 -6.82
N ALA A 89 7.40 0.49 -5.56
CA ALA A 89 8.39 1.51 -5.21
C ALA A 89 9.76 1.24 -5.88
N LEU A 90 10.17 -0.02 -5.97
CA LEU A 90 11.37 -0.43 -6.70
C LEU A 90 11.26 -0.15 -8.21
N PHE A 91 10.05 -0.26 -8.78
CA PHE A 91 9.80 0.11 -10.17
C PHE A 91 10.05 1.59 -10.44
N HIS A 92 9.62 2.49 -9.54
CA HIS A 92 9.93 3.94 -9.66
C HIS A 92 11.43 4.23 -9.56
N ILE A 93 12.16 3.48 -8.73
CA ILE A 93 13.63 3.56 -8.67
C ILE A 93 14.22 3.10 -10.00
N TRP A 94 13.75 1.98 -10.53
CA TRP A 94 14.18 1.46 -11.82
C TRP A 94 13.96 2.46 -12.96
N GLU A 95 12.80 3.12 -13.04
CA GLU A 95 12.51 4.15 -14.06
C GLU A 95 13.55 5.28 -14.06
N VAL A 96 14.04 5.68 -12.88
CA VAL A 96 15.12 6.67 -12.76
C VAL A 96 16.46 6.09 -13.21
N LEU A 97 16.77 4.85 -12.85
CA LEU A 97 18.02 4.20 -13.23
C LEU A 97 18.14 4.00 -14.74
N VAL A 98 17.04 3.73 -15.45
CA VAL A 98 17.03 3.57 -16.91
C VAL A 98 16.77 4.86 -17.68
N GLY A 99 16.62 6.00 -16.99
CA GLY A 99 16.47 7.31 -17.61
C GLY A 99 15.07 7.65 -18.16
N ILE A 100 14.04 6.89 -17.79
CA ILE A 100 12.63 7.23 -18.11
C ILE A 100 12.19 8.45 -17.29
N CYS A 101 12.58 8.50 -16.02
CA CYS A 101 12.23 9.58 -15.09
C CYS A 101 13.50 10.27 -14.57
N ALA A 102 13.42 11.58 -14.36
CA ALA A 102 14.50 12.32 -13.69
C ALA A 102 14.56 11.98 -12.19
N PRO A 103 15.73 12.06 -11.52
CA PRO A 103 15.88 11.68 -10.11
C PRO A 103 14.94 12.39 -9.13
N TYR A 104 14.55 13.64 -9.42
CA TYR A 104 13.60 14.39 -8.59
C TYR A 104 12.21 13.73 -8.51
N ALA A 105 11.88 12.85 -9.47
CA ALA A 105 10.63 12.09 -9.46
C ALA A 105 10.50 11.21 -8.20
N LEU A 106 11.61 10.70 -7.65
CA LEU A 106 11.58 9.92 -6.42
C LEU A 106 11.10 10.73 -5.23
N ALA A 107 11.57 11.97 -5.09
CA ALA A 107 11.14 12.87 -4.03
C ALA A 107 9.67 13.28 -4.20
N ARG A 108 9.25 13.62 -5.43
CA ARG A 108 7.86 13.94 -5.76
C ARG A 108 6.91 12.77 -5.47
N ASN A 109 7.30 11.56 -5.87
CA ASN A 109 6.46 10.36 -5.77
C ASN A 109 6.49 9.74 -4.36
N PHE A 110 7.44 10.13 -3.49
CA PHE A 110 7.65 9.54 -2.17
C PHE A 110 6.37 9.40 -1.33
N PRO A 111 5.50 10.42 -1.19
CA PRO A 111 4.31 10.30 -0.34
C PRO A 111 3.30 9.27 -0.86
N GLY A 112 3.17 9.15 -2.19
CA GLY A 112 2.21 8.25 -2.83
C GLY A 112 2.73 6.83 -3.04
N VAL A 113 4.05 6.67 -3.15
CA VAL A 113 4.71 5.42 -3.56
C VAL A 113 5.51 4.83 -2.39
N SER A 114 6.65 5.42 -2.04
CA SER A 114 7.58 4.84 -1.07
C SER A 114 7.01 4.82 0.35
N LEU A 115 6.37 5.91 0.77
CA LEU A 115 5.72 6.00 2.08
C LEU A 115 4.59 4.97 2.22
N THR A 116 3.81 4.78 1.16
CA THR A 116 2.78 3.75 1.08
C THR A 116 3.37 2.35 1.30
N ALA A 117 4.51 2.03 0.67
CA ALA A 117 5.22 0.76 0.87
C ALA A 117 5.78 0.60 2.30
N ILE A 118 6.31 1.68 2.89
CA ILE A 118 6.81 1.69 4.28
C ILE A 118 5.68 1.39 5.27
N PHE A 119 4.50 1.97 5.07
CA PHE A 119 3.32 1.71 5.92
C PHE A 119 2.88 0.26 5.87
N ALA A 120 2.78 -0.34 4.68
CA ALA A 120 2.49 -1.76 4.53
C ALA A 120 3.55 -2.65 5.20
N SER A 121 4.84 -2.32 5.02
CA SER A 121 5.95 -3.05 5.65
C SER A 121 5.90 -2.97 7.18
N THR A 122 5.50 -1.82 7.72
CA THR A 122 5.34 -1.61 9.17
C THR A 122 4.25 -2.52 9.75
N LEU A 123 3.12 -2.69 9.05
CA LEU A 123 2.07 -3.64 9.42
C LEU A 123 2.59 -5.08 9.49
N VAL A 124 3.41 -5.50 8.52
CA VAL A 124 4.04 -6.84 8.53
C VAL A 124 4.93 -7.01 9.75
N LEU A 125 5.76 -6.02 10.07
CA LEU A 125 6.64 -6.08 11.25
C LEU A 125 5.85 -6.18 12.55
N TRP A 126 4.72 -5.47 12.70
CA TRP A 126 3.84 -5.63 13.84
C TRP A 126 3.25 -7.04 13.93
N ALA A 127 2.70 -7.57 12.82
CA ALA A 127 2.16 -8.93 12.81
C ALA A 127 3.21 -9.98 13.20
N ARG A 128 4.46 -9.84 12.74
CA ARG A 128 5.56 -10.75 13.11
C ARG A 128 5.93 -10.65 14.59
N ARG A 129 6.01 -9.44 15.15
CA ARG A 129 6.30 -9.24 16.58
C ARG A 129 5.24 -9.87 17.48
N GLU A 130 3.97 -9.79 17.07
CA GLU A 130 2.86 -10.43 17.78
C GLU A 130 2.96 -11.95 17.77
N MET A 131 3.28 -12.56 16.62
CA MET A 131 3.48 -14.01 16.50
C MET A 131 4.67 -14.51 17.33
N THR A 132 5.80 -13.80 17.32
CA THR A 132 6.96 -14.16 18.14
C THR A 132 6.65 -14.10 19.64
N SER A 133 5.92 -13.06 20.07
CA SER A 133 5.49 -12.91 21.46
C SER A 133 4.48 -13.99 21.87
N ALA A 134 3.64 -14.45 20.93
CA ALA A 134 2.72 -15.58 21.11
C ALA A 134 3.47 -16.85 21.47
N ARG A 135 4.43 -17.19 20.60
CA ARG A 135 5.20 -18.43 20.68
C ARG A 135 6.00 -18.49 21.98
N LYS A 136 6.63 -17.38 22.37
CA LYS A 136 7.37 -17.31 23.64
C LYS A 136 6.49 -17.58 24.85
N ARG A 137 5.25 -17.05 24.90
CA ARG A 137 4.32 -17.32 26.00
C ARG A 137 3.91 -18.78 26.09
N HIS A 138 3.60 -19.42 24.96
CA HIS A 138 3.22 -20.83 24.92
C HIS A 138 4.36 -21.77 25.34
N VAL A 139 5.63 -21.39 25.16
CA VAL A 139 6.78 -22.20 25.61
C VAL A 139 7.01 -22.09 27.12
N LEU A 140 6.53 -21.01 27.76
CA LEU A 140 6.73 -20.73 29.18
C LEU A 140 5.56 -21.20 30.07
N THR A 141 4.53 -21.82 29.50
CA THR A 141 3.35 -22.39 30.17
C THR A 141 3.31 -23.88 29.96
#